data_AF-A0A9E5RZR9-F1
#
_entry.id   AF-A0A9E5RZR9-F1
#
_cell.length_a   1.000
_cell.length_b   1.000
_cell.length_c   1.000
_cell.angle_alpha   90.00
_cell.angle_beta   90.00
_cell.angle_gamma   90.00
#
_symmetry.space_group_name_H-M   'P 1'
#
loop_
_entity.id
_entity.type
_entity.pdbx_description
1 polymer ?
#
loop_
_entity_poly.entity_id
_entity_poly.type
_entity_poly.pdbx_seq_one_letter_code
_entity_poly.pdbx_strand_id
1 'polypeptide(L)'
;AIRDLEVELDKDDGRWIYEVEFKANGFEYDYDIDALTGKVLSADKDDIDDDDDDDDDDYYPTQSPSPTTQPTTTQPPSPTTRPTTTQPTTEARMSAATARAAVINKFGGGIIQKIEYTYDESDPKYKGEALKDGYRVVFELRANLKVKESDKWAKWSVGNDNTWDDFAHALGQMITMNQAANSVISRSGKSNTFVQKIDFLWDDSEPLYQGEAFSKGVKYSFEINANNGDFEEWDVSTGDDTWEEKYYNVQ
;
A
#
# COMPACT_ATOMS: atom_id res chain seq x y z
N ALA A 1 -11.77 -11.20 1.09
CA ALA A 1 -10.63 -11.47 0.18
C ALA A 1 -10.88 -10.68 -1.10
N ILE A 2 -9.83 -10.08 -1.68
CA ILE A 2 -9.94 -9.39 -2.97
C ILE A 2 -10.00 -10.43 -4.09
N ARG A 3 -10.84 -10.19 -5.09
CA ARG A 3 -11.00 -11.00 -6.30
C ARG A 3 -10.96 -10.08 -7.52
N ASP A 4 -10.65 -10.65 -8.68
CA ASP A 4 -10.71 -9.97 -9.98
C ASP A 4 -9.96 -8.63 -9.98
N LEU A 5 -8.73 -8.62 -9.44
CA LEU A 5 -7.86 -7.45 -9.47
C LEU A 5 -7.27 -7.26 -10.86
N GLU A 6 -7.61 -6.14 -11.49
CA GLU A 6 -7.07 -5.68 -12.75
C GLU A 6 -6.36 -4.33 -12.54
N VAL A 7 -5.20 -4.18 -13.17
CA VAL A 7 -4.40 -2.95 -13.11
C VAL A 7 -3.87 -2.66 -14.49
N GLU A 8 -4.35 -1.56 -15.08
CA GLU A 8 -3.92 -1.10 -16.40
C GLU A 8 -3.23 0.27 -16.29
N LEU A 9 -2.24 0.51 -17.16
CA LEU A 9 -1.60 1.80 -17.29
C LEU A 9 -2.05 2.40 -18.62
N ASP A 10 -2.89 3.44 -18.56
CA ASP A 10 -3.35 4.17 -19.74
C ASP A 10 -2.85 5.62 -19.75
N LYS A 11 -3.03 6.29 -20.89
CA LYS A 11 -2.62 7.66 -21.13
C LYS A 11 -3.80 8.50 -21.64
N ASP A 12 -4.49 9.14 -20.71
CA ASP A 12 -5.57 10.09 -21.00
C ASP A 12 -5.08 11.55 -20.94
N ASP A 13 -5.48 12.38 -21.92
CA ASP A 13 -5.13 13.81 -22.02
C ASP A 13 -3.64 14.16 -21.79
N GLY A 14 -2.74 13.27 -22.21
CA GLY A 14 -1.29 13.43 -22.06
C GLY A 14 -0.74 13.11 -20.66
N ARG A 15 -1.57 12.58 -19.77
CA ARG A 15 -1.25 12.14 -18.42
C ARG A 15 -1.31 10.62 -18.33
N TRP A 16 -0.36 10.02 -17.63
CA TRP A 16 -0.39 8.59 -17.33
C TRP A 16 -1.29 8.34 -16.11
N ILE A 17 -2.16 7.33 -16.19
CA ILE A 17 -3.14 6.97 -15.16
C ILE A 17 -3.04 5.46 -14.94
N TYR A 18 -3.07 5.03 -13.68
CA TYR A 18 -3.34 3.65 -13.32
C TYR A 18 -4.84 3.49 -13.11
N GLU A 19 -5.45 2.63 -13.90
CA GLU A 19 -6.82 2.15 -13.70
C GLU A 19 -6.72 0.89 -12.84
N VAL A 20 -7.39 0.89 -11.68
CA VAL A 20 -7.36 -0.22 -10.73
C VAL A 20 -8.79 -0.65 -10.44
N GLU A 21 -9.14 -1.85 -10.90
CA GLU A 21 -10.44 -2.49 -10.66
C GLU A 21 -10.26 -3.71 -9.76
N PHE A 22 -11.12 -3.86 -8.75
CA PHE A 22 -11.17 -5.10 -7.96
C PHE A 22 -12.48 -5.32 -7.22
N LYS A 23 -12.77 -6.57 -6.89
CA LYS A 23 -13.96 -6.97 -6.11
C LYS A 23 -13.62 -7.30 -4.68
N ALA A 24 -14.32 -6.69 -3.73
CA ALA A 24 -14.18 -7.01 -2.32
C ALA A 24 -15.48 -6.80 -1.53
N ASN A 25 -15.79 -7.73 -0.63
CA ASN A 25 -16.91 -7.61 0.32
C ASN A 25 -18.29 -7.39 -0.32
N GLY A 26 -18.53 -7.94 -1.52
CA GLY A 26 -19.79 -7.78 -2.26
C GLY A 26 -19.87 -6.49 -3.08
N PHE A 27 -18.75 -5.80 -3.29
CA PHE A 27 -18.67 -4.58 -4.08
C PHE A 27 -17.57 -4.67 -5.13
N GLU A 28 -17.76 -3.97 -6.24
CA GLU A 28 -16.73 -3.64 -7.23
C GLU A 28 -16.19 -2.24 -6.92
N TYR A 29 -14.90 -2.06 -7.17
CA TYR A 29 -14.19 -0.84 -6.86
C TYR A 29 -13.33 -0.45 -8.05
N ASP A 30 -13.55 0.76 -8.56
CA ASP A 30 -12.83 1.31 -9.70
C ASP A 30 -12.10 2.59 -9.29
N TYR A 31 -10.81 2.65 -9.58
CA TYR A 31 -9.96 3.78 -9.24
C TYR A 31 -9.13 4.24 -10.42
N ASP A 32 -9.20 5.53 -10.69
CA ASP A 32 -8.23 6.22 -11.54
C ASP A 32 -7.19 6.88 -10.65
N ILE A 33 -5.92 6.54 -10.85
CA ILE A 33 -4.82 7.07 -10.05
C ILE A 33 -3.83 7.75 -10.97
N ASP A 34 -3.57 9.03 -10.75
CA ASP A 34 -2.52 9.77 -11.46
C ASP A 34 -1.17 9.04 -11.30
N ALA A 35 -0.65 8.47 -12.37
CA ALA A 35 0.50 7.55 -12.29
C ALA A 35 1.80 8.26 -11.88
N LEU A 36 1.85 9.58 -12.03
CA LEU A 36 2.98 10.40 -11.63
C LEU A 36 2.92 10.74 -10.14
N THR A 37 1.76 11.19 -9.66
CA THR A 37 1.60 11.76 -8.31
C THR A 37 0.98 10.80 -7.29
N GLY A 38 0.36 9.71 -7.73
CA GLY A 38 -0.40 8.79 -6.90
C GLY A 38 -1.73 9.36 -6.37
N LYS A 39 -2.18 10.49 -6.91
CA LYS A 39 -3.46 11.10 -6.54
C LYS A 39 -4.60 10.29 -7.14
N VAL A 40 -5.58 9.91 -6.32
CA VAL A 40 -6.86 9.36 -6.81
C VAL A 40 -7.61 10.46 -7.57
N LEU A 41 -7.82 10.23 -8.86
CA LEU A 41 -8.53 11.10 -9.79
C LEU A 41 -10.03 10.76 -9.79
N SER A 42 -10.37 9.47 -9.80
CA SER A 42 -11.73 8.95 -9.64
C SER A 42 -11.75 7.76 -8.68
N ALA A 43 -12.88 7.55 -8.01
CA ALA A 43 -13.12 6.43 -7.11
C ALA A 43 -14.61 6.10 -7.12
N ASP A 44 -14.96 4.98 -7.72
CA ASP A 44 -16.33 4.49 -7.84
C ASP A 44 -16.47 3.15 -7.08
N LYS A 45 -17.70 2.88 -6.64
CA LYS A 45 -18.01 1.72 -5.80
C LYS A 45 -19.44 1.27 -6.05
N ASP A 46 -19.59 0.07 -6.59
CA ASP A 46 -20.90 -0.50 -6.94
C ASP A 46 -21.17 -1.80 -6.17
N ASP A 47 -22.43 -2.00 -5.78
CA ASP A 47 -22.93 -3.25 -5.20
C ASP A 47 -22.94 -4.35 -6.27
N ILE A 48 -22.39 -5.52 -5.96
CA ILE A 48 -22.54 -6.72 -6.81
C ILE A 48 -23.91 -7.32 -6.45
N ASP A 49 -24.98 -6.76 -7.01
CA ASP A 49 -26.32 -7.32 -6.87
C ASP A 49 -26.41 -8.60 -7.74
N ASP A 50 -26.57 -9.76 -7.09
CA ASP A 50 -26.88 -11.06 -7.72
C ASP A 50 -28.36 -11.06 -8.21
N ASP A 51 -28.78 -10.08 -9.00
CA ASP A 51 -30.14 -10.01 -9.56
C ASP A 51 -30.09 -9.60 -11.05
N ASP A 52 -29.59 -10.51 -11.89
CA ASP A 52 -30.02 -10.64 -13.28
C ASP A 52 -30.72 -12.00 -13.43
N ASP A 53 -31.96 -12.07 -12.96
CA ASP A 53 -33.02 -12.86 -13.62
C ASP A 53 -34.38 -12.17 -13.35
N ASP A 54 -34.73 -11.33 -14.33
CA ASP A 54 -36.05 -11.07 -14.93
C ASP A 54 -37.22 -10.47 -14.10
N ASP A 55 -37.90 -9.50 -14.74
CA ASP A 55 -39.37 -9.43 -14.70
C ASP A 55 -39.94 -8.73 -15.96
N ASP A 56 -40.59 -9.51 -16.84
CA ASP A 56 -41.90 -9.10 -17.40
C ASP A 56 -42.74 -10.35 -17.81
N ASP A 57 -43.66 -10.70 -16.92
CA ASP A 57 -44.99 -11.30 -17.08
C ASP A 57 -45.25 -12.31 -18.23
N ASP A 58 -45.51 -13.58 -17.86
CA ASP A 58 -46.75 -14.28 -18.25
C ASP A 58 -47.02 -15.56 -17.42
N TYR A 59 -48.20 -15.59 -16.80
CA TYR A 59 -48.71 -16.56 -15.83
C TYR A 59 -49.37 -17.81 -16.46
N TYR A 60 -49.08 -19.02 -15.94
CA TYR A 60 -49.98 -20.17 -15.57
C TYR A 60 -49.18 -21.48 -15.35
N PRO A 61 -49.68 -22.50 -14.59
CA PRO A 61 -48.92 -23.13 -13.50
C PRO A 61 -48.53 -24.59 -13.77
N THR A 62 -47.64 -25.18 -12.96
CA THR A 62 -47.92 -26.38 -12.14
C THR A 62 -46.68 -27.10 -11.58
N GLN A 63 -46.85 -27.56 -10.34
CA GLN A 63 -46.29 -28.77 -9.70
C GLN A 63 -44.92 -28.71 -9.01
N SER A 64 -44.99 -28.53 -7.68
CA SER A 64 -44.11 -29.13 -6.69
C SER A 64 -44.16 -30.67 -6.76
N PRO A 65 -43.05 -31.35 -6.46
CA PRO A 65 -42.93 -31.90 -5.10
C PRO A 65 -41.51 -31.81 -4.50
N SER A 66 -41.45 -31.55 -3.18
CA SER A 66 -40.34 -32.00 -2.32
C SER A 66 -40.45 -33.53 -2.07
N PRO A 67 -39.35 -34.24 -1.79
CA PRO A 67 -38.99 -34.49 -0.38
C PRO A 67 -37.48 -34.61 -0.06
N THR A 68 -37.13 -34.21 1.19
CA THR A 68 -36.27 -34.86 2.22
C THR A 68 -34.97 -35.59 1.77
N THR A 69 -33.77 -35.34 2.34
CA THR A 69 -33.30 -35.85 3.67
C THR A 69 -31.90 -35.32 4.05
N GLN A 70 -31.73 -34.96 5.32
CA GLN A 70 -30.45 -34.99 6.07
C GLN A 70 -29.90 -36.43 6.20
N PRO A 71 -28.58 -36.58 6.42
CA PRO A 71 -28.18 -37.38 7.59
C PRO A 71 -26.99 -36.84 8.40
N THR A 72 -26.92 -37.33 9.64
CA THR A 72 -26.10 -36.91 10.79
C THR A 72 -24.81 -37.75 10.94
N THR A 73 -23.68 -37.08 11.26
CA THR A 73 -22.47 -37.44 12.05
C THR A 73 -21.74 -38.81 11.94
N THR A 74 -20.40 -38.77 11.80
CA THR A 74 -19.43 -39.37 12.77
C THR A 74 -17.98 -38.85 12.54
N GLN A 75 -17.23 -38.53 13.61
CA GLN A 75 -15.79 -38.18 13.65
C GLN A 75 -14.98 -39.35 14.26
N PRO A 76 -13.69 -39.58 13.88
CA PRO A 76 -12.58 -39.63 14.87
C PRO A 76 -11.17 -39.25 14.31
N PRO A 77 -10.06 -39.24 15.09
CA PRO A 77 -9.72 -38.47 16.29
C PRO A 77 -8.43 -37.59 16.11
N SER A 78 -8.11 -36.75 17.11
CA SER A 78 -6.99 -35.78 17.19
C SER A 78 -5.57 -36.38 17.22
N PRO A 79 -4.53 -35.51 17.09
CA PRO A 79 -3.44 -35.53 18.05
C PRO A 79 -3.31 -34.19 18.82
N THR A 80 -3.47 -34.31 20.14
CA THR A 80 -2.75 -33.68 21.25
C THR A 80 -2.10 -32.29 21.08
N THR A 81 -2.77 -31.30 21.67
CA THR A 81 -2.29 -30.10 22.40
C THR A 81 -0.84 -29.62 22.21
N ARG A 82 -0.71 -28.42 21.62
CA ARG A 82 0.30 -27.40 21.98
C ARG A 82 -0.46 -26.10 22.29
N PRO A 83 -0.11 -25.34 23.36
CA PRO A 83 -1.03 -24.38 23.97
C PRO A 83 -1.37 -23.20 23.05
N THR A 84 -2.63 -22.78 23.20
CA THR A 84 -3.20 -21.52 22.76
C THR A 84 -2.27 -20.36 23.08
N THR A 85 -1.72 -19.72 22.04
CA THR A 85 -1.37 -18.30 22.12
C THR A 85 -2.52 -17.56 21.46
N THR A 86 -3.24 -16.78 22.25
CA THR A 86 -4.28 -15.85 21.82
C THR A 86 -3.77 -15.05 20.62
N GLN A 87 -4.32 -15.28 19.42
CA GLN A 87 -4.01 -14.45 18.26
C GLN A 87 -4.63 -13.06 18.49
N PRO A 88 -3.84 -11.97 18.52
CA PRO A 88 -4.41 -10.64 18.53
C PRO A 88 -5.09 -10.39 17.18
N THR A 89 -6.23 -9.73 17.23
CA THR A 89 -7.02 -9.33 16.07
C THR A 89 -6.16 -8.47 15.13
N THR A 90 -6.13 -8.84 13.85
CA THR A 90 -5.39 -8.12 12.80
C THR A 90 -5.97 -6.72 12.63
N GLU A 91 -5.42 -5.72 13.32
CA GLU A 91 -5.80 -4.32 13.09
C GLU A 91 -5.30 -3.90 11.71
N ALA A 92 -6.20 -3.42 10.85
CA ALA A 92 -5.85 -2.89 9.54
C ALA A 92 -4.92 -1.67 9.70
N ARG A 93 -3.71 -1.78 9.12
CA ARG A 93 -2.67 -0.74 9.15
C ARG A 93 -2.65 0.03 7.84
N MET A 94 -2.25 1.29 7.90
CA MET A 94 -2.05 2.15 6.74
C MET A 94 -0.87 1.64 5.90
N SER A 95 -1.06 1.55 4.58
CA SER A 95 0.01 1.20 3.64
C SER A 95 1.07 2.30 3.53
N ALA A 96 2.28 1.94 3.09
CA ALA A 96 3.34 2.92 2.88
C ALA A 96 2.98 3.95 1.80
N ALA A 97 2.28 3.53 0.74
CA ALA A 97 1.81 4.42 -0.31
C ALA A 97 0.82 5.46 0.23
N THR A 98 -0.16 5.02 1.03
CA THR A 98 -1.12 5.94 1.67
C THR A 98 -0.42 6.91 2.61
N ALA A 99 0.59 6.45 3.37
CA ALA A 99 1.38 7.32 4.24
C ALA A 99 2.15 8.40 3.44
N ARG A 100 2.80 8.01 2.35
CA ARG A 100 3.50 8.96 1.47
C ARG A 100 2.54 10.02 0.90
N ALA A 101 1.41 9.58 0.36
CA ALA A 101 0.39 10.48 -0.18
C ALA A 101 -0.15 11.44 0.90
N ALA A 102 -0.40 10.96 2.12
CA ALA A 102 -0.88 11.78 3.22
C ALA A 102 0.10 12.89 3.61
N VAL A 103 1.41 12.61 3.62
CA VAL A 103 2.46 13.61 3.90
C VAL A 103 2.48 14.68 2.82
N ILE A 104 2.54 14.30 1.54
CA ILE A 104 2.58 15.25 0.42
C ILE A 104 1.31 16.11 0.39
N ASN A 105 0.13 15.50 0.56
CA ASN A 105 -1.14 16.22 0.57
C ASN A 105 -1.21 17.22 1.72
N LYS A 106 -0.77 16.84 2.93
CA LYS A 106 -0.75 17.77 4.08
C LYS A 106 0.27 18.89 3.89
N PHE A 107 1.40 18.61 3.25
CA PHE A 107 2.41 19.63 2.95
C PHE A 107 2.04 20.52 1.75
N GLY A 108 1.03 20.11 0.98
CA GLY A 108 0.57 20.78 -0.23
C GLY A 108 1.54 20.62 -1.40
N GLY A 109 2.23 19.48 -1.51
CA GLY A 109 3.22 19.19 -2.54
C GLY A 109 4.62 18.90 -1.98
N GLY A 110 5.64 19.08 -2.82
CA GLY A 110 7.03 18.78 -2.49
C GLY A 110 7.40 17.32 -2.68
N ILE A 111 8.46 16.88 -2.01
CA ILE A 111 8.91 15.49 -1.99
C ILE A 111 9.03 14.97 -0.58
N ILE A 112 8.99 13.65 -0.43
CA ILE A 112 9.48 12.98 0.77
C ILE A 112 10.97 12.74 0.54
N GLN A 113 11.80 13.24 1.46
CA GLN A 113 13.23 12.95 1.44
C GLN A 113 13.51 11.61 2.10
N LYS A 114 12.82 11.29 3.20
CA LYS A 114 12.91 9.95 3.80
C LYS A 114 11.63 9.58 4.50
N ILE A 115 11.31 8.29 4.50
CA ILE A 115 10.22 7.73 5.27
C ILE A 115 10.58 6.33 5.73
N GLU A 116 10.33 6.05 7.00
CA GLU A 116 10.54 4.75 7.63
C GLU A 116 9.31 4.35 8.44
N TYR A 117 8.88 3.11 8.28
CA TYR A 117 7.88 2.50 9.14
C TYR A 117 8.54 1.91 10.39
N THR A 118 8.16 2.44 11.55
CA THR A 118 8.57 1.95 12.86
C THR A 118 7.50 1.06 13.44
N TYR A 119 7.82 -0.22 13.64
CA TYR A 119 6.95 -1.15 14.34
C TYR A 119 6.83 -0.81 15.82
N ASP A 120 5.60 -0.70 16.28
CA ASP A 120 5.21 -0.68 17.67
C ASP A 120 3.87 -1.42 17.76
N GLU A 121 3.70 -2.28 18.76
CA GLU A 121 2.46 -3.07 18.94
C GLU A 121 1.25 -2.18 19.22
N SER A 122 1.47 -1.04 19.87
CA SER A 122 0.42 -0.14 20.35
C SER A 122 0.26 1.12 19.49
N ASP A 123 1.36 1.67 18.97
CA ASP A 123 1.38 2.95 18.26
C ASP A 123 2.34 2.92 17.06
N PRO A 124 2.09 2.03 16.06
CA PRO A 124 2.92 1.93 14.87
C PRO A 124 2.87 3.23 14.07
N LYS A 125 4.01 3.64 13.51
CA LYS A 125 4.16 4.96 12.86
C LYS A 125 4.99 4.90 11.60
N TYR A 126 4.69 5.82 10.69
CA TYR A 126 5.63 6.29 9.68
C TYR A 126 6.31 7.56 10.19
N LYS A 127 7.64 7.62 10.09
CA LYS A 127 8.44 8.78 10.48
C LYS A 127 9.30 9.21 9.32
N GLY A 128 9.56 10.50 9.20
CA GLY A 128 10.34 10.94 8.06
C GLY A 128 10.47 12.45 7.94
N GLU A 129 11.05 12.83 6.81
CA GLU A 129 11.25 14.21 6.40
C GLU A 129 10.72 14.44 5.00
N ALA A 130 10.06 15.58 4.80
CA ALA A 130 9.57 16.05 3.50
C ALA A 130 10.08 17.46 3.24
N LEU A 131 10.36 17.77 1.97
CA LEU A 131 10.95 19.02 1.53
C LEU A 131 10.06 19.70 0.48
N LYS A 132 9.92 21.03 0.57
CA LYS A 132 9.17 21.85 -0.38
C LYS A 132 9.58 23.31 -0.29
N ASP A 133 9.91 23.95 -1.41
CA ASP A 133 10.11 25.41 -1.53
C ASP A 133 10.98 26.02 -0.42
N GLY A 134 12.11 25.36 -0.07
CA GLY A 134 13.00 25.80 1.02
C GLY A 134 12.51 25.51 2.44
N TYR A 135 11.45 24.72 2.59
CA TYR A 135 10.92 24.24 3.87
C TYR A 135 11.16 22.74 4.03
N ARG A 136 11.45 22.33 5.26
CA ARG A 136 11.47 20.93 5.69
C ARG A 136 10.37 20.68 6.71
N VAL A 137 9.72 19.54 6.60
CA VAL A 137 8.83 19.00 7.63
C VAL A 137 9.42 17.74 8.20
N VAL A 138 9.55 17.67 9.52
CA VAL A 138 9.76 16.42 10.26
C VAL A 138 8.40 15.91 10.74
N PHE A 139 8.00 14.71 10.33
CA PHE A 139 6.68 14.16 10.62
C PHE A 139 6.74 12.82 11.37
N GLU A 140 5.67 12.56 12.13
CA GLU A 140 5.32 11.23 12.65
C GLU A 140 3.82 11.02 12.40
N LEU A 141 3.49 9.99 11.62
CA LEU A 141 2.15 9.64 11.19
C LEU A 141 1.78 8.28 11.77
N ARG A 142 0.70 8.21 12.56
CA ARG A 142 0.21 6.94 13.10
C ARG A 142 -0.36 6.07 11.99
N ALA A 143 0.06 4.81 11.97
CA ALA A 143 -0.34 3.83 10.97
C ALA A 143 -1.62 3.07 11.34
N ASN A 144 -2.11 3.19 12.57
CA ASN A 144 -3.37 2.55 12.99
C ASN A 144 -4.57 3.29 12.38
N LEU A 145 -5.33 2.60 11.51
CA LEU A 145 -6.47 3.18 10.79
C LEU A 145 -7.67 3.54 11.69
N LYS A 146 -7.71 3.03 12.93
CA LYS A 146 -8.77 3.36 13.89
C LYS A 146 -8.56 4.71 14.57
N VAL A 147 -7.36 5.30 14.43
CA VAL A 147 -7.04 6.61 14.99
C VAL A 147 -7.85 7.67 14.26
N LYS A 148 -8.48 8.57 15.02
CA LYS A 148 -9.22 9.70 14.47
C LYS A 148 -8.31 10.57 13.59
N GLU A 149 -8.85 11.16 12.53
CA GLU A 149 -8.07 12.06 11.66
C GLU A 149 -7.35 13.18 12.42
N SER A 150 -7.98 13.72 13.46
CA SER A 150 -7.38 14.76 14.33
C SER A 150 -6.12 14.30 15.05
N ASP A 151 -6.01 12.99 15.31
CA ASP A 151 -4.97 12.39 16.14
C ASP A 151 -3.96 11.60 15.30
N LYS A 152 -4.14 11.57 13.98
CA LYS A 152 -3.32 10.79 13.05
C LYS A 152 -1.86 11.28 13.01
N TRP A 153 -1.65 12.58 13.12
CA TRP A 153 -0.33 13.20 13.13
C TRP A 153 0.20 13.29 14.57
N ALA A 154 1.08 12.37 14.93
CA ALA A 154 1.78 12.42 16.22
C ALA A 154 2.82 13.55 16.26
N LYS A 155 3.37 13.94 15.11
CA LYS A 155 4.29 15.07 14.96
C LYS A 155 4.17 15.69 13.57
N TRP A 156 4.23 17.01 13.54
CA TRP A 156 4.33 17.81 12.32
C TRP A 156 5.10 19.09 12.65
N SER A 157 6.40 19.11 12.34
CA SER A 157 7.28 20.23 12.68
C SER A 157 7.86 20.82 11.41
N VAL A 158 7.41 22.03 11.06
CA VAL A 158 7.94 22.80 9.92
C VAL A 158 9.19 23.55 10.37
N GLY A 159 10.24 23.49 9.55
CA GLY A 159 11.45 24.27 9.68
C GLY A 159 11.95 24.71 8.32
N ASN A 160 13.02 25.49 8.30
CA ASN A 160 13.66 25.90 7.06
C ASN A 160 14.64 24.83 6.59
N ASP A 161 14.83 24.77 5.28
CA ASP A 161 15.78 23.89 4.64
C ASP A 161 16.57 24.60 3.55
N ASN A 162 17.88 24.50 3.63
CA ASN A 162 18.80 25.05 2.65
C ASN A 162 19.22 24.03 1.59
N THR A 163 18.82 22.75 1.72
CA THR A 163 19.18 21.69 0.76
C THR A 163 18.21 21.60 -0.42
N TRP A 164 17.00 22.17 -0.29
CA TRP A 164 16.00 22.20 -1.37
C TRP A 164 16.55 22.75 -2.69
N ASP A 165 17.26 23.88 -2.63
CA ASP A 165 17.74 24.57 -3.83
C ASP A 165 18.79 23.75 -4.60
N ASP A 166 19.47 22.81 -3.93
CA ASP A 166 20.51 21.96 -4.53
C ASP A 166 19.92 21.01 -5.58
N PHE A 167 18.68 20.53 -5.39
CA PHE A 167 18.08 19.48 -6.25
C PHE A 167 16.73 19.83 -6.86
N ALA A 168 16.03 20.86 -6.38
CA ALA A 168 14.65 21.15 -6.81
C ALA A 168 14.51 21.32 -8.33
N HIS A 169 15.56 21.83 -8.98
CA HIS A 169 15.62 22.03 -10.43
C HIS A 169 15.59 20.70 -11.23
N ALA A 170 16.03 19.59 -10.64
CA ALA A 170 16.09 18.28 -11.27
C ALA A 170 14.83 17.42 -11.03
N LEU A 171 13.99 17.77 -10.04
CA LEU A 171 12.84 16.96 -9.62
C LEU A 171 11.89 16.56 -10.76
N GLY A 172 11.66 17.45 -11.73
CA GLY A 172 10.76 17.18 -12.85
C GLY A 172 11.28 16.16 -13.87
N GLN A 173 12.56 15.78 -13.79
CA GLN A 173 13.18 14.78 -14.68
C GLN A 173 13.41 13.44 -13.97
N MET A 174 13.23 13.39 -12.65
CA MET A 174 13.45 12.19 -11.85
C MET A 174 12.15 11.41 -11.63
N ILE A 175 12.29 10.10 -11.40
CA ILE A 175 11.20 9.30 -10.86
C ILE A 175 10.87 9.74 -9.43
N THR A 176 9.62 9.58 -9.03
CA THR A 176 9.18 9.87 -7.67
C THR A 176 9.50 8.71 -6.72
N MET A 177 9.54 9.00 -5.42
CA MET A 177 9.68 7.95 -4.39
C MET A 177 8.57 6.89 -4.47
N ASN A 178 7.37 7.26 -4.92
CA ASN A 178 6.28 6.30 -5.10
C ASN A 178 6.54 5.37 -6.29
N GLN A 179 7.06 5.91 -7.40
CA GLN A 179 7.48 5.11 -8.55
C GLN A 179 8.64 4.17 -8.16
N ALA A 180 9.64 4.67 -7.43
CA ALA A 180 10.75 3.84 -6.93
C ALA A 180 10.24 2.68 -6.04
N ALA A 181 9.34 2.99 -5.09
CA ALA A 181 8.74 1.96 -4.23
C ALA A 181 7.92 0.92 -5.01
N ASN A 182 7.17 1.36 -6.04
CA ASN A 182 6.41 0.44 -6.89
C ASN A 182 7.34 -0.46 -7.72
N SER A 183 8.46 0.07 -8.22
CA SER A 183 9.49 -0.72 -8.89
C SER A 183 10.07 -1.80 -7.98
N VAL A 184 10.29 -1.52 -6.69
CA VAL A 184 10.73 -2.51 -5.70
C VAL A 184 9.70 -3.63 -5.53
N ILE A 185 8.43 -3.28 -5.39
CA ILE A 185 7.33 -4.26 -5.27
C ILE A 185 7.26 -5.13 -6.53
N SER A 186 7.29 -4.52 -7.72
CA SER A 186 7.28 -5.24 -8.99
C SER A 186 8.49 -6.17 -9.15
N ARG A 187 9.70 -5.67 -8.88
CA ARG A 187 10.95 -6.45 -9.00
C ARG A 187 11.00 -7.61 -8.02
N SER A 188 10.44 -7.45 -6.83
CA SER A 188 10.36 -8.52 -5.83
C SER A 188 9.52 -9.72 -6.30
N GLY A 189 8.60 -9.52 -7.25
CA GLY A 189 7.64 -10.52 -7.71
C GLY A 189 6.61 -10.93 -6.65
N LYS A 190 6.51 -10.19 -5.55
CA LYS A 190 5.61 -10.50 -4.42
C LYS A 190 4.74 -9.29 -4.13
N SER A 191 3.43 -9.42 -4.35
CA SER A 191 2.46 -8.33 -4.19
C SER A 191 2.37 -7.80 -2.77
N ASN A 192 2.69 -8.61 -1.77
CA ASN A 192 2.74 -8.23 -0.36
C ASN A 192 4.12 -7.70 0.07
N THR A 193 4.96 -7.26 -0.86
CA THR A 193 6.22 -6.61 -0.52
C THR A 193 5.97 -5.25 0.09
N PHE A 194 6.45 -5.07 1.31
CA PHE A 194 6.33 -3.84 2.06
C PHE A 194 7.66 -3.07 2.03
N VAL A 195 7.67 -1.91 1.39
CA VAL A 195 8.81 -0.98 1.43
C VAL A 195 8.80 -0.27 2.78
N GLN A 196 9.62 -0.76 3.71
CA GLN A 196 9.67 -0.25 5.08
C GLN A 196 10.35 1.11 5.15
N LYS A 197 11.47 1.25 4.44
CA LYS A 197 12.33 2.43 4.49
C LYS A 197 12.73 2.80 3.08
N ILE A 198 12.69 4.10 2.78
CA ILE A 198 13.22 4.66 1.54
C ILE A 198 13.70 6.10 1.79
N ASP A 199 14.91 6.38 1.34
CA ASP A 199 15.60 7.67 1.46
C ASP A 199 16.00 8.14 0.06
N PHE A 200 15.73 9.41 -0.24
CA PHE A 200 16.24 10.12 -1.39
C PHE A 200 17.58 10.76 -1.03
N LEU A 201 18.62 10.37 -1.75
CA LEU A 201 19.96 10.93 -1.67
C LEU A 201 20.22 11.76 -2.90
N TRP A 202 20.47 13.06 -2.70
CA TRP A 202 20.92 13.92 -3.77
C TRP A 202 22.42 13.74 -4.00
N ASP A 203 22.78 13.55 -5.26
CA ASP A 203 24.11 13.68 -5.82
C ASP A 203 23.96 14.36 -7.18
N ASP A 204 24.83 15.32 -7.51
CA ASP A 204 24.73 16.12 -8.74
C ASP A 204 24.78 15.28 -10.03
N SER A 205 25.36 14.07 -9.96
CA SER A 205 25.50 13.14 -11.08
C SER A 205 24.56 11.95 -11.00
N GLU A 206 24.44 11.34 -9.82
CA GLU A 206 23.75 10.08 -9.61
C GLU A 206 22.83 10.15 -8.37
N PRO A 207 21.72 10.91 -8.41
CA PRO A 207 20.76 10.92 -7.32
C PRO A 207 20.12 9.54 -7.16
N LEU A 208 19.95 9.08 -5.92
CA LEU A 208 19.52 7.71 -5.61
C LEU A 208 18.29 7.70 -4.69
N TYR A 209 17.44 6.70 -4.86
CA TYR A 209 16.58 6.19 -3.81
C TYR A 209 17.20 4.92 -3.24
N GLN A 210 17.53 4.92 -1.95
CA GLN A 210 18.00 3.72 -1.25
C GLN A 210 16.99 3.28 -0.20
N GLY A 211 16.94 2.00 0.11
CA GLY A 211 16.00 1.54 1.13
C GLY A 211 15.97 0.06 1.40
N GLU A 212 14.96 -0.31 2.20
CA GLU A 212 14.72 -1.69 2.63
C GLU A 212 13.25 -2.06 2.43
N ALA A 213 13.01 -3.25 1.89
CA ALA A 213 11.69 -3.82 1.71
C ALA A 213 11.63 -5.27 2.18
N PHE A 214 10.43 -5.75 2.51
CA PHE A 214 10.24 -7.06 3.13
C PHE A 214 9.06 -7.79 2.53
N SER A 215 9.21 -9.11 2.34
CA SER A 215 8.10 -10.00 2.00
C SER A 215 8.39 -11.43 2.44
N LYS A 216 7.54 -11.96 3.34
CA LYS A 216 7.52 -13.35 3.79
C LYS A 216 8.93 -13.93 4.05
N GLY A 217 9.60 -13.44 5.09
CA GLY A 217 10.94 -13.90 5.50
C GLY A 217 12.09 -13.47 4.58
N VAL A 218 11.81 -12.65 3.55
CA VAL A 218 12.81 -12.10 2.64
C VAL A 218 12.94 -10.61 2.85
N LYS A 219 14.18 -10.16 3.06
CA LYS A 219 14.56 -8.75 3.04
C LYS A 219 15.19 -8.42 1.70
N TYR A 220 14.83 -7.26 1.16
CA TYR A 220 15.43 -6.64 -0.01
C TYR A 220 16.12 -5.35 0.44
N SER A 221 17.37 -5.17 0.06
CA SER A 221 18.04 -3.87 0.08
C SER A 221 18.20 -3.40 -1.36
N PHE A 222 17.97 -2.12 -1.62
CA PHE A 222 17.99 -1.60 -2.98
C PHE A 222 18.60 -0.20 -3.05
N GLU A 223 19.21 0.09 -4.19
CA GLU A 223 19.54 1.44 -4.66
C GLU A 223 18.98 1.60 -6.08
N ILE A 224 18.23 2.67 -6.29
CA ILE A 224 17.56 2.99 -7.55
C ILE A 224 17.99 4.37 -7.99
N ASN A 225 18.51 4.48 -9.20
CA ASN A 225 18.86 5.75 -9.79
C ASN A 225 17.61 6.59 -10.06
N ALA A 226 17.55 7.77 -9.46
CA ALA A 226 16.38 8.62 -9.50
C ALA A 226 16.15 9.23 -10.89
N ASN A 227 17.17 9.31 -11.76
CA ASN A 227 17.02 9.90 -13.09
C ASN A 227 16.29 8.98 -14.09
N ASN A 228 16.46 7.66 -13.96
CA ASN A 228 15.96 6.68 -14.93
C ASN A 228 15.13 5.54 -14.31
N GLY A 229 15.19 5.37 -12.98
CA GLY A 229 14.53 4.28 -12.26
C GLY A 229 15.25 2.93 -12.35
N ASP A 230 16.48 2.89 -12.85
CA ASP A 230 17.28 1.68 -12.92
C ASP A 230 17.76 1.27 -11.54
N PHE A 231 17.81 -0.04 -11.28
CA PHE A 231 18.37 -0.58 -10.04
C PHE A 231 19.89 -0.65 -10.17
N GLU A 232 20.58 0.14 -9.35
CA GLU A 232 22.04 0.13 -9.22
C GLU A 232 22.49 -0.96 -8.23
N GLU A 233 21.70 -1.17 -7.17
CA GLU A 233 21.90 -2.25 -6.19
C GLU A 233 20.59 -3.00 -5.92
N TRP A 234 20.69 -4.32 -5.77
CA TRP A 234 19.58 -5.19 -5.38
C TRP A 234 20.11 -6.42 -4.66
N ASP A 235 20.01 -6.41 -3.34
CA ASP A 235 20.40 -7.53 -2.49
C ASP A 235 19.19 -8.21 -1.89
N VAL A 236 19.27 -9.55 -1.84
CA VAL A 236 18.23 -10.41 -1.29
C VAL A 236 18.83 -11.19 -0.11
N SER A 237 18.24 -11.00 1.06
CA SER A 237 18.61 -11.76 2.27
C SER A 237 17.44 -12.61 2.74
N THR A 238 17.71 -13.90 2.93
CA THR A 238 16.75 -14.91 3.40
C THR A 238 17.31 -15.54 4.66
N GLY A 239 16.77 -15.23 5.84
CA GLY A 239 17.31 -15.77 7.09
C GLY A 239 16.97 -15.04 8.38
N ASP A 240 16.01 -14.11 8.34
CA ASP A 240 15.56 -13.40 9.53
C ASP A 240 14.03 -13.45 9.60
N ASP A 241 13.49 -14.58 10.07
CA ASP A 241 12.05 -14.79 10.24
C ASP A 241 11.42 -13.80 11.25
N THR A 242 12.25 -13.03 11.97
CA THR A 242 11.79 -12.03 12.94
C THR A 242 10.98 -10.90 12.31
N TRP A 243 11.11 -10.69 10.99
CA TRP A 243 10.32 -9.71 10.25
C TRP A 243 8.89 -10.18 9.96
N GLU A 244 8.66 -11.48 9.72
CA GLU A 244 7.28 -11.97 9.58
C GLU A 244 6.49 -11.74 10.87
N GLU A 245 7.09 -12.03 12.03
CA GLU A 245 6.41 -11.83 13.33
C GLU A 245 6.10 -10.36 13.63
N LYS A 246 6.97 -9.43 13.22
CA LYS A 246 6.77 -7.99 13.46
C LYS A 246 5.88 -7.33 12.39
N TYR A 247 5.87 -7.82 11.15
CA TYR A 247 5.23 -7.09 10.04
C TYR A 247 4.14 -7.90 9.31
N TYR A 248 3.70 -9.06 9.82
CA TYR A 248 2.64 -9.90 9.22
C TYR A 248 1.33 -9.17 8.91
N ASN A 249 1.04 -8.07 9.61
CA ASN A 249 -0.18 -7.29 9.48
C ASN A 249 -0.03 -6.03 8.62
N VAL A 250 1.14 -5.85 7.99
CA VAL A 250 1.34 -4.81 6.99
C VAL A 250 1.08 -5.47 5.63
N GLN A 251 -0.09 -5.18 5.05
CA GLN A 251 -0.53 -5.71 3.75
C GLN A 251 -0.35 -4.69 2.64
#